data_AF-A0A8T7JWW7-F1
#
_entry.id   AF-A0A8T7JWW7-F1
#
_cell.length_a   1.000
_cell.length_b   1.000
_cell.length_c   1.000
_cell.angle_alpha   90.00
_cell.angle_beta   90.00
_cell.angle_gamma   90.00
#
_symmetry.space_group_name_H-M   'P 1'
#
loop_
_entity.id
_entity.type
_entity.pdbx_description
1 polymer ?
#
loop_
_entity_poly.entity_id
_entity_poly.type
_entity_poly.pdbx_seq_one_letter_code
_entity_poly.pdbx_strand_id
1 'polypeptide(L)'
;TLIGATTENPSFEVIAPLLSRCRVFVLSELSGEEISLIIDRALTSLAKKKINIDQPTRDWLVAVANGDARQIINLIDNCFRLYKKIDLESLKNTLQSRFLRFDKQGEEHYNTISSYIKSLRASNVDAALYYLARMVDAGEDPKFIARRMVIFASEDIGVAVPTALVVANEVFRAVETIGYPECQINLAHGTVYLAQCKKDRSAYDAYFKALDDVKKFGNLPIPLNLRNAPTKLMKKLGYGKGYEMYTDVNLLPEQLKGRKYFQEKP
;
A
#
# COMPACT_ATOMS: atom_id res chain seq x y z
N THR A 1 13.48 -7.10 -24.46
CA THR A 1 13.44 -8.21 -23.50
C THR A 1 12.78 -7.73 -22.23
N LEU A 2 11.78 -8.44 -21.72
CA LEU A 2 11.13 -8.13 -20.43
C LEU A 2 11.72 -9.06 -19.36
N ILE A 3 12.10 -8.50 -18.21
CA ILE A 3 12.53 -9.25 -17.03
C ILE A 3 11.66 -8.78 -15.86
N GLY A 4 10.95 -9.71 -15.24
CA GLY A 4 10.16 -9.48 -14.03
C GLY A 4 10.68 -10.36 -12.89
N ALA A 5 10.61 -9.86 -11.67
CA ALA A 5 10.94 -10.59 -10.45
C ALA A 5 9.75 -10.50 -9.49
N THR A 6 9.44 -11.61 -8.82
CA THR A 6 8.36 -11.71 -7.83
C THR A 6 8.74 -12.74 -6.77
N THR A 7 8.26 -12.53 -5.55
CA THR A 7 8.30 -13.54 -4.47
C THR A 7 7.06 -14.43 -4.47
N GLU A 8 6.00 -13.99 -5.15
CA GLU A 8 4.73 -14.72 -5.28
C GLU A 8 4.79 -15.71 -6.43
N ASN A 9 3.94 -16.74 -6.38
CA ASN A 9 3.86 -17.69 -7.49
C ASN A 9 3.30 -17.00 -8.74
N PRO A 10 4.08 -16.92 -9.83
CA PRO A 10 3.71 -16.14 -11.01
C PRO A 10 2.47 -16.67 -11.73
N SER A 11 2.05 -17.93 -11.51
CA SER A 11 0.82 -18.47 -12.13
C SER A 11 -0.47 -17.85 -11.58
N PHE A 12 -0.43 -17.23 -10.39
CA PHE A 12 -1.60 -16.57 -9.79
C PHE A 12 -1.67 -15.08 -10.09
N GLU A 13 -0.51 -14.41 -10.14
CA GLU A 13 -0.40 -12.95 -10.22
C GLU A 13 -0.18 -12.43 -11.65
N VAL A 14 0.26 -13.30 -12.58
CA VAL A 14 0.63 -12.88 -13.94
C VAL A 14 -0.34 -13.46 -14.97
N ILE A 15 -0.84 -12.60 -15.86
CA ILE A 15 -1.79 -13.01 -16.92
C ILE A 15 -1.16 -14.01 -17.90
N ALA A 16 -1.95 -14.99 -18.34
CA ALA A 16 -1.51 -16.06 -19.23
C ALA A 16 -0.83 -15.58 -20.54
N PRO A 17 -1.28 -14.50 -21.22
CA PRO A 17 -0.60 -13.99 -22.40
C PRO A 17 0.85 -13.55 -22.13
N LEU A 18 1.15 -13.02 -20.95
CA LEU A 18 2.50 -12.60 -20.60
C LEU A 18 3.37 -13.83 -20.27
N LEU A 19 2.85 -14.75 -19.45
CA LEU A 19 3.54 -16.00 -19.12
C LEU A 19 3.90 -16.83 -20.35
N SER A 20 3.01 -16.88 -21.36
CA SER A 20 3.27 -17.62 -22.60
C SER A 20 4.49 -17.12 -23.39
N ARG A 21 4.96 -15.89 -23.11
CA ARG A 21 6.10 -15.24 -23.77
C ARG A 21 7.31 -15.07 -22.85
N CYS A 22 7.22 -15.55 -21.60
CA CYS A 22 8.28 -15.43 -20.60
C CYS A 22 8.81 -16.82 -20.21
N ARG A 23 10.12 -16.90 -19.96
CA ARG A 23 10.71 -18.07 -19.29
C ARG A 23 10.66 -17.82 -17.79
N VAL A 24 10.11 -18.77 -17.04
CA VAL A 24 10.05 -18.71 -15.57
C VAL A 24 11.28 -19.40 -15.01
N PHE A 25 12.02 -18.68 -14.17
CA PHE A 25 13.14 -19.22 -13.41
C PHE A 25 12.76 -19.18 -11.93
N VAL A 26 12.87 -20.33 -11.27
CA VAL A 26 12.72 -20.41 -9.82
C VAL A 26 14.09 -20.15 -9.21
N LEU A 27 14.19 -19.10 -8.40
CA LEU A 27 15.38 -18.82 -7.61
C LEU A 27 15.16 -19.37 -6.20
N SER A 28 16.21 -19.94 -5.63
CA SER A 28 16.20 -20.41 -4.24
C SER A 28 16.89 -19.39 -3.34
N GLU A 29 16.59 -19.46 -2.05
CA GLU A 29 17.34 -18.73 -1.03
C GLU A 29 18.83 -19.09 -1.10
N LEU A 30 19.68 -18.10 -0.82
CA LEU A 30 21.12 -18.30 -0.85
C LEU A 30 21.56 -19.16 0.34
N SER A 31 22.42 -20.12 0.07
CA SER A 31 23.08 -20.92 1.10
C SER A 31 24.01 -20.06 1.96
N GLY A 32 24.36 -20.56 3.15
CA GLY A 32 25.29 -19.86 4.04
C GLY A 32 26.68 -19.63 3.42
N GLU A 33 27.12 -20.52 2.53
CA GLU A 33 28.37 -20.39 1.78
C GLU A 33 28.29 -19.26 0.75
N GLU A 34 27.18 -19.18 0.01
CA GLU A 34 26.94 -18.10 -0.96
C GLU A 34 26.81 -16.74 -0.27
N ILE A 35 26.09 -16.67 0.86
CA ILE A 35 26.02 -15.47 1.69
C ILE A 35 27.41 -15.08 2.19
N SER A 36 28.23 -16.04 2.65
CA SER A 36 29.61 -15.76 3.08
C SER A 36 30.43 -15.12 1.97
N LEU A 37 30.28 -15.60 0.73
CA LEU A 37 30.97 -15.06 -0.43
C LEU A 37 30.49 -13.63 -0.78
N ILE A 38 29.21 -13.33 -0.56
CA ILE A 38 28.64 -12.00 -0.71
C ILE A 38 29.15 -11.05 0.38
N ILE A 39 29.27 -11.51 1.62
CA ILE A 39 29.88 -10.74 2.73
C ILE A 39 31.29 -10.30 2.33
N ASP A 40 32.12 -11.20 1.79
CA ASP A 40 33.47 -10.85 1.34
C ASP A 40 33.49 -9.78 0.26
N ARG A 41 32.57 -9.89 -0.72
CA ARG A 41 32.43 -8.89 -1.78
C ARG A 41 31.99 -7.55 -1.23
N ALA A 42 31.02 -7.54 -0.31
CA ALA A 42 30.54 -6.33 0.35
C ALA A 42 31.66 -5.65 1.13
N LEU A 43 32.38 -6.38 1.99
CA LEU A 43 33.51 -5.85 2.76
C LEU A 43 34.64 -5.31 1.88
N THR A 44 34.90 -5.96 0.73
CA THR A 44 35.91 -5.52 -0.23
C THR A 44 35.47 -4.24 -0.97
N SER A 45 34.18 -4.06 -1.24
CA SER A 45 33.65 -2.88 -1.92
C SER A 45 33.63 -1.61 -1.08
N LEU A 46 33.55 -1.74 0.25
CA LEU A 46 33.39 -0.60 1.17
C LEU A 46 34.64 0.26 1.37
N ALA A 47 35.83 -0.31 1.15
CA ALA A 47 37.08 0.38 1.34
C ALA A 47 38.12 -0.04 0.30
N LYS A 48 39.08 0.85 0.00
CA LYS A 48 40.25 0.52 -0.85
C LYS A 48 41.14 -0.59 -0.27
N LYS A 49 40.90 -1.00 0.99
CA LYS A 49 41.59 -2.10 1.68
C LYS A 49 40.54 -3.08 2.21
N LYS A 50 40.86 -4.37 2.16
CA LYS A 50 40.00 -5.46 2.64
C LYS A 50 39.71 -5.26 4.14
N ILE A 51 38.45 -5.06 4.49
CA ILE A 51 38.00 -5.07 5.88
C ILE A 51 37.90 -6.54 6.30
N ASN A 52 38.67 -6.94 7.30
CA ASN A 52 38.59 -8.29 7.86
C ASN A 52 37.64 -8.29 9.06
N ILE A 53 36.79 -9.30 9.13
CA ILE A 53 35.94 -9.62 10.28
C ILE A 53 36.34 -10.99 10.82
N ASP A 54 36.14 -11.22 12.11
CA ASP A 54 36.36 -12.50 12.76
C ASP A 54 35.27 -13.52 12.41
N GLN A 55 35.58 -14.80 12.56
CA GLN A 55 34.67 -15.90 12.20
C GLN A 55 33.32 -15.83 12.95
N PRO A 56 33.26 -15.54 14.27
CA PRO A 56 31.99 -15.37 14.97
C PRO A 56 31.09 -14.28 14.38
N THR A 57 31.67 -13.15 13.97
CA THR A 57 30.94 -12.06 13.31
C THR A 57 30.39 -12.51 11.96
N ARG A 58 31.18 -13.27 11.20
CA ARG A 58 30.75 -13.81 9.91
C ARG A 58 29.61 -14.81 10.07
N ASP A 59 29.73 -15.77 10.98
CA ASP A 59 28.70 -16.77 11.23
C ASP A 59 27.40 -16.11 11.66
N TRP A 60 27.49 -15.07 12.49
CA TRP A 60 26.34 -14.28 12.90
C TRP A 60 25.69 -13.55 11.72
N LEU A 61 26.47 -12.93 10.83
CA LEU A 61 25.94 -12.30 9.62
C LEU A 61 25.23 -13.32 8.70
N VAL A 62 25.81 -14.51 8.52
CA VAL A 62 25.19 -15.58 7.74
C VAL A 62 23.86 -16.00 8.33
N ALA A 63 23.81 -16.20 9.65
CA ALA A 63 22.57 -16.55 10.36
C ALA A 63 21.50 -15.45 10.24
N VAL A 64 21.88 -14.18 10.35
CA VAL A 64 20.97 -13.03 10.21
C VAL A 64 20.45 -12.87 8.78
N ALA A 65 21.22 -13.30 7.77
CA ALA A 65 20.84 -13.15 6.37
C ALA A 65 19.61 -13.96 6.01
N ASN A 66 19.52 -15.17 6.57
CA ASN A 66 18.49 -16.17 6.24
C ASN A 66 18.20 -16.23 4.73
N GLY A 67 19.26 -16.27 3.91
CA GLY A 67 19.17 -16.33 2.45
C GLY A 67 18.98 -15.00 1.71
N ASP A 68 18.74 -13.86 2.37
CA ASP A 68 18.63 -12.53 1.73
C ASP A 68 19.97 -11.76 1.75
N ALA A 69 20.65 -11.74 0.60
CA ALA A 69 21.89 -10.98 0.40
C ALA A 69 21.75 -9.47 0.61
N ARG A 70 20.60 -8.88 0.23
CA ARG A 70 20.36 -7.44 0.32
C ARG A 70 20.30 -7.01 1.79
N GLN A 71 19.72 -7.84 2.65
CA GLN A 71 19.67 -7.56 4.10
C GLN A 71 21.07 -7.40 4.68
N ILE A 72 22.01 -8.25 4.29
CA ILE A 72 23.38 -8.23 4.78
C ILE A 72 24.20 -7.10 4.19
N ILE A 73 24.12 -6.86 2.87
CA ILE A 73 24.81 -5.73 2.24
C ILE A 73 24.38 -4.42 2.91
N ASN A 74 23.08 -4.23 3.13
CA ASN A 74 22.57 -3.04 3.81
C ASN A 74 23.05 -2.93 5.26
N LEU A 75 23.08 -4.05 6.00
CA LEU A 75 23.55 -4.04 7.39
C LEU A 75 25.03 -3.66 7.48
N ILE A 76 25.86 -4.25 6.61
CA ILE A 76 27.30 -3.98 6.55
C ILE A 76 27.55 -2.53 6.12
N ASP A 77 26.89 -2.03 5.07
CA ASP A 77 27.05 -0.63 4.62
C ASP A 77 26.66 0.37 5.71
N ASN A 78 25.50 0.18 6.34
CA ASN A 78 25.04 1.07 7.41
C ASN A 78 25.96 1.04 8.62
N CYS A 79 26.40 -0.16 9.03
CA CYS A 79 27.35 -0.32 10.12
C CYS A 79 28.66 0.41 9.84
N PHE A 80 29.20 0.25 8.63
CA PHE A 80 30.40 0.95 8.21
C PHE A 80 30.22 2.46 8.16
N ARG A 81 29.08 2.97 7.67
CA ARG A 81 28.79 4.41 7.64
C ARG A 81 28.78 5.02 9.04
N LEU A 82 28.13 4.35 9.99
CA LEU A 82 27.93 4.82 11.37
C LEU A 82 29.19 4.72 12.22
N TYR A 83 29.86 3.57 12.19
CA TYR A 83 30.94 3.25 13.14
C TYR A 83 32.34 3.27 12.51
N LYS A 84 32.44 3.32 11.17
CA LYS A 84 33.71 3.16 10.40
C LYS A 84 34.46 1.86 10.69
N LYS A 85 33.85 0.94 11.43
CA LYS A 85 34.36 -0.37 11.84
C LYS A 85 33.22 -1.37 11.85
N ILE A 86 33.52 -2.60 11.43
CA ILE A 86 32.58 -3.71 11.39
C ILE A 86 33.06 -4.77 12.38
N ASP A 87 32.35 -4.91 13.50
CA ASP A 87 32.50 -5.99 14.46
C ASP A 87 31.12 -6.42 14.96
N LEU A 88 31.05 -7.54 15.68
CA LEU A 88 29.77 -8.09 16.14
C LEU A 88 28.95 -7.09 16.96
N GLU A 89 29.59 -6.26 17.79
CA GLU A 89 28.90 -5.29 18.63
C GLU A 89 28.34 -4.14 17.80
N SER A 90 29.15 -3.56 16.89
CA SER A 90 28.71 -2.48 16.01
C SER A 90 27.61 -2.94 15.04
N LEU A 91 27.66 -4.19 14.59
CA LEU A 91 26.60 -4.81 13.79
C LEU A 91 25.32 -5.03 14.59
N LYS A 92 25.41 -5.54 15.82
CA LYS A 92 24.25 -5.69 16.71
C LYS A 92 23.61 -4.34 17.04
N ASN A 93 24.41 -3.32 17.30
CA ASN A 93 23.93 -1.96 17.56
C ASN A 93 23.29 -1.32 16.32
N THR A 94 23.85 -1.57 15.12
CA THR A 94 23.25 -1.14 13.85
C THR A 94 21.92 -1.84 13.61
N LEU A 95 21.86 -3.14 13.88
CA LEU A 95 20.65 -3.94 13.76
C LEU A 95 19.59 -3.47 14.76
N GLN A 96 19.95 -3.24 16.03
CA GLN A 96 19.06 -2.74 17.08
C GLN A 96 18.58 -1.32 16.80
N SER A 97 19.42 -0.41 16.31
CA SER A 97 18.96 0.94 15.95
C SER A 97 17.97 0.93 14.79
N ARG A 98 18.13 -0.03 13.87
CA ARG A 98 17.17 -0.30 12.79
C ARG A 98 15.89 -0.95 13.30
N PHE A 99 15.96 -1.91 14.24
CA PHE A 99 14.79 -2.57 14.85
C PHE A 99 14.01 -1.66 15.82
N LEU A 100 14.69 -0.82 16.61
CA LEU A 100 14.06 0.21 17.45
C LEU A 100 13.34 1.28 16.60
N ARG A 101 13.82 1.52 15.37
CA ARG A 101 13.11 2.36 14.39
C ARG A 101 12.02 1.61 13.64
N PHE A 102 11.98 0.28 13.71
CA PHE A 102 11.15 -0.52 12.84
C PHE A 102 10.71 -1.84 13.48
N ASP A 103 9.65 -1.73 14.28
CA ASP A 103 8.79 -2.87 14.53
C ASP A 103 7.76 -2.96 13.39
N LYS A 104 8.17 -3.63 12.30
CA LYS A 104 7.37 -3.81 11.08
C LYS A 104 6.13 -4.70 11.30
N GLN A 105 6.06 -5.40 12.44
CA GLN A 105 4.88 -6.15 12.92
C GLN A 105 4.30 -5.57 14.22
N GLY A 106 4.78 -4.40 14.63
CA GLY A 106 4.48 -3.80 15.92
C GLY A 106 3.35 -2.82 15.92
N GLU A 107 2.93 -2.52 17.14
CA GLU A 107 2.02 -1.43 17.47
C GLU A 107 2.48 -0.10 16.85
N GLU A 108 3.80 0.18 16.84
CA GLU A 108 4.36 1.44 16.33
C GLU A 108 4.17 1.65 14.83
N HIS A 109 4.22 0.60 14.00
CA HIS A 109 3.92 0.70 12.56
C HIS A 109 2.47 1.18 12.37
N TYR A 110 1.52 0.51 13.03
CA TYR A 110 0.10 0.86 12.97
C TYR A 110 -0.18 2.25 13.57
N ASN A 111 0.48 2.58 14.68
CA ASN A 111 0.34 3.88 15.34
C ASN A 111 0.84 5.01 14.44
N THR A 112 1.96 4.82 13.75
CA THR A 112 2.55 5.86 12.89
C THR A 112 1.67 6.12 11.66
N ILE A 113 1.26 5.07 10.93
CA ILE A 113 0.39 5.26 9.76
C ILE A 113 -1.00 5.77 10.16
N SER A 114 -1.53 5.32 11.30
CA SER A 114 -2.80 5.81 11.82
C SER A 114 -2.71 7.29 12.20
N SER A 115 -1.59 7.72 12.81
CA SER A 115 -1.33 9.12 13.12
C SER A 115 -1.21 9.97 11.85
N TYR A 116 -0.49 9.48 10.84
CA TYR A 116 -0.41 10.13 9.52
C TYR A 116 -1.80 10.40 8.93
N ILE A 117 -2.68 9.39 8.88
CA ILE A 117 -4.04 9.53 8.31
C ILE A 117 -4.91 10.45 9.18
N LYS A 118 -4.80 10.38 10.51
CA LYS A 118 -5.52 11.31 11.39
C LYS A 118 -5.07 12.76 11.20
N SER A 119 -3.77 12.99 10.98
CA SER A 119 -3.23 14.32 10.66
C SER A 119 -3.75 14.85 9.33
N LEU A 120 -3.79 14.02 8.28
CA LEU A 120 -4.42 14.38 7.00
C LEU A 120 -5.89 14.76 7.19
N ARG A 121 -6.64 13.95 7.94
CA ARG A 121 -8.07 14.19 8.23
C ARG A 121 -8.30 15.51 8.96
N ALA A 122 -7.43 15.84 9.91
CA ALA A 122 -7.45 17.09 10.66
C ALA A 122 -6.92 18.29 9.85
N SER A 123 -6.52 18.09 8.59
CA SER A 123 -5.89 19.10 7.74
C SER A 123 -4.62 19.73 8.37
N ASN A 124 -3.93 18.98 9.22
CA ASN A 124 -2.68 19.41 9.84
C ASN A 124 -1.50 18.95 8.99
N VAL A 125 -1.03 19.84 8.12
CA VAL A 125 0.03 19.58 7.14
C VAL A 125 1.35 19.20 7.82
N ASP A 126 1.74 19.95 8.86
CA ASP A 126 3.02 19.76 9.54
C ASP A 126 3.10 18.40 10.24
N ALA A 127 2.03 18.03 10.95
CA ALA A 127 1.95 16.73 11.60
C ALA A 127 1.93 15.59 10.58
N ALA A 128 1.21 15.74 9.46
CA ALA A 128 1.18 14.74 8.41
C ALA A 128 2.56 14.54 7.77
N LEU A 129 3.29 15.62 7.47
CA LEU A 129 4.66 15.54 6.96
C LEU A 129 5.62 14.92 7.97
N TYR A 130 5.47 15.22 9.27
CA TYR A 130 6.28 14.60 10.31
C TYR A 130 6.08 13.08 10.38
N TYR A 131 4.84 12.60 10.42
CA TYR A 131 4.58 11.16 10.43
C TYR A 131 4.97 10.48 9.12
N LEU A 132 4.84 11.16 7.97
CA LEU A 132 5.41 10.68 6.72
C LEU A 132 6.92 10.51 6.82
N ALA A 133 7.64 11.53 7.31
CA ALA A 133 9.09 11.49 7.45
C ALA A 133 9.53 10.36 8.39
N ARG A 134 8.80 10.12 9.50
CA ARG A 134 9.04 8.96 10.38
C ARG A 134 8.93 7.64 9.63
N MET A 135 7.89 7.45 8.81
CA MET A 135 7.72 6.23 8.03
C MET A 135 8.82 6.07 6.97
N VAL A 136 9.19 7.15 6.28
CA VAL A 136 10.25 7.14 5.26
C VAL A 136 11.62 6.82 5.88
N ASP A 137 12.01 7.48 6.97
CA ASP A 137 13.29 7.22 7.66
C ASP A 137 13.34 5.80 8.24
N ALA A 138 12.20 5.28 8.69
CA ALA A 138 12.07 3.91 9.18
C ALA A 138 12.11 2.85 8.05
N GLY A 139 12.08 3.24 6.77
CA GLY A 139 12.11 2.31 5.65
C GLY A 139 10.79 1.56 5.43
N GLU A 140 9.67 2.21 5.73
CA GLU A 140 8.32 1.73 5.41
C GLU A 140 8.17 1.46 3.91
N ASP A 141 7.32 0.51 3.50
CA ASP A 141 7.03 0.33 2.07
C ASP A 141 6.36 1.62 1.52
N PRO A 142 6.96 2.33 0.55
CA PRO A 142 6.38 3.57 0.05
C PRO A 142 5.05 3.30 -0.68
N LYS A 143 4.87 2.09 -1.26
CA LYS A 143 3.59 1.70 -1.86
C LYS A 143 2.52 1.54 -0.79
N PHE A 144 2.87 1.10 0.42
CA PHE A 144 1.94 1.04 1.55
C PHE A 144 1.44 2.42 1.93
N ILE A 145 2.35 3.40 2.08
CA ILE A 145 1.98 4.80 2.37
C ILE A 145 1.06 5.34 1.26
N ALA A 146 1.44 5.15 0.00
CA ALA A 146 0.66 5.65 -1.14
C ALA A 146 -0.72 4.98 -1.26
N ARG A 147 -0.87 3.68 -0.96
CA ARG A 147 -2.20 3.01 -0.86
C ARG A 147 -3.08 3.71 0.16
N ARG A 148 -2.52 4.10 1.31
CA ARG A 148 -3.26 4.80 2.37
C ARG A 148 -3.68 6.21 1.94
N MET A 149 -2.89 6.89 1.11
CA MET A 149 -3.27 8.17 0.48
C MET A 149 -4.44 8.02 -0.49
N VAL A 150 -4.44 6.96 -1.32
CA VAL A 150 -5.55 6.66 -2.25
C VAL A 150 -6.85 6.38 -1.50
N ILE A 151 -6.78 5.56 -0.44
CA ILE A 151 -7.94 5.30 0.43
C ILE A 151 -8.45 6.60 1.06
N PHE A 152 -7.54 7.41 1.62
CA PHE A 152 -7.89 8.68 2.24
C PHE A 152 -8.58 9.65 1.26
N ALA A 153 -8.12 9.70 0.00
CA ALA A 153 -8.72 10.55 -1.02
C ALA A 153 -10.19 10.20 -1.27
N SER A 154 -10.57 8.92 -1.24
CA SER A 154 -11.98 8.50 -1.39
C SER A 154 -12.77 8.54 -0.09
N GLU A 155 -12.15 8.23 1.05
CA GLU A 155 -12.81 8.14 2.35
C GLU A 155 -13.09 9.52 2.95
N ASP A 156 -12.07 10.38 3.03
CA ASP A 156 -12.08 11.60 3.86
C ASP A 156 -12.15 12.90 3.04
N ILE A 157 -11.83 12.87 1.75
CA ILE A 157 -11.99 14.00 0.83
C ILE A 157 -13.23 13.79 -0.06
N GLY A 158 -13.34 12.61 -0.65
CA GLY A 158 -14.53 12.15 -1.35
C GLY A 158 -14.98 13.11 -2.46
N VAL A 159 -16.28 13.37 -2.50
CA VAL A 159 -16.92 14.19 -3.55
C VAL A 159 -16.65 15.69 -3.42
N ALA A 160 -16.08 16.15 -2.30
CA ALA A 160 -15.74 17.57 -2.15
C ALA A 160 -14.59 18.00 -3.07
N VAL A 161 -13.64 17.10 -3.34
CA VAL A 161 -12.55 17.33 -4.30
C VAL A 161 -12.29 16.03 -5.07
N PRO A 162 -13.10 15.69 -6.11
CA PRO A 162 -12.97 14.43 -6.83
C PRO A 162 -11.59 14.22 -7.47
N THR A 163 -10.91 15.31 -7.82
CA THR A 163 -9.54 15.29 -8.36
C THR A 163 -8.50 14.79 -7.36
N ALA A 164 -8.81 14.74 -6.05
CA ALA A 164 -7.88 14.22 -5.05
C ALA A 164 -7.58 12.73 -5.24
N LEU A 165 -8.55 11.94 -5.70
CA LEU A 165 -8.32 10.55 -6.04
C LEU A 165 -7.38 10.41 -7.25
N VAL A 166 -7.48 11.32 -8.23
CA VAL A 166 -6.58 11.36 -9.39
C VAL A 166 -5.16 11.68 -8.95
N VAL A 167 -4.98 12.73 -8.16
CA VAL A 167 -3.65 13.12 -7.63
C VAL A 167 -3.05 11.99 -6.78
N ALA A 168 -3.83 11.38 -5.89
CA ALA A 168 -3.34 10.26 -5.08
C ALA A 168 -2.90 9.05 -5.91
N ASN A 169 -3.62 8.74 -6.99
CA ASN A 169 -3.23 7.68 -7.92
C ASN A 169 -1.95 8.02 -8.69
N GLU A 170 -1.75 9.26 -9.12
CA GLU A 170 -0.49 9.66 -9.78
C GLU A 170 0.69 9.68 -8.79
N VAL A 171 0.45 10.01 -7.52
CA VAL A 171 1.47 9.83 -6.46
C VAL A 171 1.81 8.35 -6.28
N PHE A 172 0.80 7.47 -6.25
CA PHE A 172 1.03 6.03 -6.18
C PHE A 172 1.84 5.53 -7.37
N ARG A 173 1.46 5.92 -8.59
CA ARG A 173 2.19 5.57 -9.81
C ARG A 173 3.63 6.08 -9.78
N ALA A 174 3.84 7.31 -9.32
CA ALA A 174 5.18 7.88 -9.17
C ALA A 174 6.03 7.07 -8.18
N VAL A 175 5.43 6.62 -7.07
CA VAL A 175 6.10 5.73 -6.12
C VAL A 175 6.51 4.40 -6.77
N GLU A 176 5.64 3.81 -7.59
CA GLU A 176 5.96 2.55 -8.26
C GLU A 176 7.06 2.68 -9.31
N THR A 177 7.11 3.79 -10.03
CA THR A 177 8.04 3.98 -11.14
C THR A 177 9.39 4.57 -10.71
N ILE A 178 9.41 5.40 -9.66
CA ILE A 178 10.61 6.09 -9.19
C ILE A 178 11.28 5.30 -8.06
N GLY A 179 10.52 4.85 -7.06
CA GLY A 179 11.07 4.18 -5.88
C GLY A 179 11.90 5.10 -4.96
N TYR A 180 12.45 4.54 -3.88
CA TYR A 180 13.30 5.28 -2.96
C TYR A 180 14.73 5.50 -3.51
N PRO A 181 15.39 6.60 -3.10
CA PRO A 181 14.92 7.63 -2.18
C PRO A 181 13.99 8.70 -2.79
N GLU A 182 13.99 8.89 -4.11
CA GLU A 182 13.37 10.05 -4.77
C GLU A 182 11.85 10.10 -4.61
N CYS A 183 11.17 8.97 -4.53
CA CYS A 183 9.70 8.93 -4.39
C CYS A 183 9.18 9.57 -3.09
N GLN A 184 10.05 9.82 -2.10
CA GLN A 184 9.69 10.56 -0.89
C GLN A 184 9.21 11.99 -1.20
N ILE A 185 9.69 12.59 -2.29
CA ILE A 185 9.29 13.92 -2.75
C ILE A 185 7.84 13.88 -3.26
N ASN A 186 7.48 12.83 -4.00
CA ASN A 186 6.12 12.61 -4.50
C ASN A 186 5.13 12.35 -3.36
N LEU A 187 5.54 11.55 -2.37
CA LEU A 187 4.76 11.31 -1.15
C LEU A 187 4.53 12.60 -0.37
N ALA A 188 5.57 13.45 -0.22
CA ALA A 188 5.46 14.73 0.46
C ALA A 188 4.50 15.68 -0.29
N HIS A 189 4.62 15.78 -1.61
CA HIS A 189 3.70 16.57 -2.44
C HIS A 189 2.25 16.13 -2.21
N GLY A 190 1.95 14.84 -2.40
CA GLY A 190 0.59 14.34 -2.21
C GLY A 190 0.09 14.52 -0.79
N THR A 191 0.96 14.42 0.22
CA THR A 191 0.59 14.66 1.62
C THR A 191 0.09 16.08 1.85
N VAL A 192 0.83 17.08 1.37
CA VAL A 192 0.42 18.49 1.50
C VAL A 192 -0.90 18.74 0.76
N TYR A 193 -1.00 18.25 -0.48
CA TYR A 193 -2.19 18.39 -1.30
C TYR A 193 -3.43 17.80 -0.62
N LEU A 194 -3.36 16.55 -0.14
CA LEU A 194 -4.49 15.86 0.50
C LEU A 194 -4.86 16.50 1.86
N ALA A 195 -3.86 16.96 2.63
CA ALA A 195 -4.10 17.67 3.88
C ALA A 195 -4.88 18.98 3.65
N GLN A 196 -4.62 19.69 2.55
CA GLN A 196 -5.28 20.96 2.22
C GLN A 196 -6.65 20.83 1.56
N CYS A 197 -7.02 19.64 1.04
CA CYS A 197 -8.33 19.44 0.41
C CYS A 197 -9.51 19.63 1.38
N LYS A 198 -10.67 20.12 0.88
CA LYS A 198 -11.93 20.10 1.64
C LYS A 198 -12.28 18.64 1.98
N LYS A 199 -12.71 18.39 3.22
CA LYS A 199 -13.01 17.04 3.71
C LYS A 199 -14.49 16.72 3.55
N ASP A 200 -14.79 15.58 2.93
CA ASP A 200 -16.14 15.04 2.87
C ASP A 200 -16.15 13.50 2.86
N ARG A 201 -16.82 12.93 3.87
CA ARG A 201 -17.03 11.49 4.06
C ARG A 201 -18.41 11.04 3.61
N SER A 202 -19.24 11.93 3.06
CA SER A 202 -20.66 11.68 2.73
C SER A 202 -20.86 10.44 1.86
N ALA A 203 -20.04 10.24 0.83
CA ALA A 203 -20.09 9.08 -0.05
C ALA A 203 -19.68 7.79 0.67
N TYR A 204 -18.60 7.83 1.47
CA TYR A 204 -18.15 6.71 2.29
C TYR A 204 -19.24 6.29 3.27
N ASP A 205 -19.75 7.23 4.06
CA ASP A 205 -20.77 6.98 5.08
C ASP A 205 -22.07 6.47 4.44
N ALA A 206 -22.45 6.99 3.26
CA ALA A 206 -23.62 6.55 2.52
C ALA A 206 -23.51 5.09 2.08
N TYR A 207 -22.35 4.69 1.54
CA TYR A 207 -22.12 3.31 1.12
C TYR A 207 -22.22 2.34 2.30
N PHE A 208 -21.56 2.65 3.42
CA PHE A 208 -21.58 1.77 4.59
C PHE A 208 -22.97 1.68 5.24
N LYS A 209 -23.76 2.76 5.25
CA LYS A 209 -25.18 2.70 5.65
C LYS A 209 -26.01 1.79 4.74
N ALA A 210 -25.82 1.87 3.43
CA ALA A 210 -26.50 0.99 2.48
C ALA A 210 -26.06 -0.47 2.66
N LEU A 211 -24.77 -0.71 2.90
CA LEU A 211 -24.21 -2.03 3.17
C LEU A 211 -24.79 -2.65 4.45
N ASP A 212 -25.01 -1.85 5.49
CA ASP A 212 -25.64 -2.31 6.72
C ASP A 212 -27.09 -2.75 6.49
N ASP A 213 -27.85 -2.01 5.68
CA ASP A 213 -29.20 -2.43 5.28
C ASP A 213 -29.17 -3.72 4.43
N VAL A 214 -28.19 -3.89 3.53
CA VAL A 214 -28.00 -5.16 2.80
C VAL A 214 -27.72 -6.33 3.75
N LYS A 215 -26.87 -6.14 4.76
CA LYS A 215 -26.58 -7.16 5.78
C LYS A 215 -27.80 -7.48 6.63
N LYS A 216 -28.64 -6.48 6.91
CA LYS A 216 -29.82 -6.62 7.76
C LYS A 216 -31.01 -7.27 7.04
N PHE A 217 -31.29 -6.84 5.81
CA PHE A 217 -32.48 -7.25 5.07
C PHE A 217 -32.21 -8.35 4.04
N GLY A 218 -30.94 -8.67 3.78
CA GLY A 218 -30.55 -9.65 2.78
C GLY A 218 -30.83 -9.17 1.35
N ASN A 219 -31.03 -10.11 0.44
CA ASN A 219 -31.22 -9.83 -0.98
C ASN A 219 -32.68 -9.46 -1.31
N LEU A 220 -33.08 -8.23 -0.96
CA LEU A 220 -34.40 -7.72 -1.29
C LEU A 220 -34.66 -7.75 -2.81
N PRO A 221 -35.88 -8.08 -3.25
CA PRO A 221 -36.19 -8.18 -4.66
C PRO A 221 -36.07 -6.82 -5.36
N ILE A 222 -35.42 -6.80 -6.52
CA ILE A 222 -35.34 -5.63 -7.39
C ILE A 222 -36.76 -5.25 -7.87
N PRO A 223 -37.16 -3.97 -7.79
CA PRO A 223 -38.43 -3.48 -8.35
C PRO A 223 -38.65 -3.89 -9.81
N LEU A 224 -39.88 -4.28 -10.16
CA LEU A 224 -40.18 -4.83 -11.50
C LEU A 224 -39.84 -3.85 -12.63
N ASN A 225 -40.08 -2.55 -12.43
CA ASN A 225 -39.76 -1.50 -13.38
C ASN A 225 -38.26 -1.33 -13.63
N LEU A 226 -37.39 -1.79 -12.72
CA LEU A 226 -35.93 -1.76 -12.88
C LEU A 226 -35.35 -3.06 -13.44
N ARG A 227 -36.14 -4.14 -13.53
CA ARG A 227 -35.66 -5.41 -14.06
C ARG A 227 -35.48 -5.35 -15.57
N ASN A 228 -34.36 -5.90 -16.04
CA ASN A 228 -34.13 -6.04 -17.46
C ASN A 228 -35.13 -7.05 -18.08
N ALA A 229 -35.64 -6.74 -19.28
CA ALA A 229 -36.64 -7.54 -19.99
C ALA A 229 -36.22 -7.93 -21.42
N PRO A 230 -35.10 -8.64 -21.61
CA PRO A 230 -34.57 -8.98 -22.93
C PRO A 230 -35.44 -10.02 -23.67
N THR A 231 -36.14 -10.91 -22.95
CA THR A 231 -36.93 -11.99 -23.56
C THR A 231 -38.42 -11.65 -23.66
N LYS A 232 -39.14 -12.31 -24.58
CA LYS A 232 -40.60 -12.18 -24.70
C LYS A 232 -41.33 -12.61 -23.41
N LEU A 233 -40.83 -13.64 -22.71
CA LEU A 233 -41.39 -14.09 -21.45
C LEU A 233 -41.27 -13.02 -20.37
N MET A 234 -40.09 -12.41 -20.22
CA MET A 234 -39.87 -11.35 -19.22
C MET A 234 -40.76 -10.13 -19.46
N LYS A 235 -40.93 -9.71 -20.73
CA LYS A 235 -41.86 -8.63 -21.09
C LYS A 235 -43.31 -8.98 -20.74
N LYS A 236 -43.74 -10.23 -20.98
CA LYS A 236 -45.08 -10.72 -20.59
C LYS A 236 -45.26 -10.73 -19.06
N LEU A 237 -44.20 -11.04 -18.31
CA LEU A 237 -44.17 -11.00 -16.85
C LEU A 237 -44.06 -9.57 -16.27
N GLY A 238 -44.06 -8.55 -17.11
CA GLY A 238 -44.07 -7.14 -16.69
C GLY A 238 -42.71 -6.58 -16.28
N TYR A 239 -41.59 -7.25 -16.62
CA TYR A 239 -40.26 -6.74 -16.31
C TYR A 239 -40.00 -5.47 -17.13
N GLY A 240 -39.43 -4.45 -16.49
CA GLY A 240 -39.17 -3.15 -17.11
C GLY A 240 -40.42 -2.33 -17.43
N LYS A 241 -41.62 -2.82 -17.08
CA LYS A 241 -42.87 -2.08 -17.32
C LYS A 241 -42.91 -0.86 -16.38
N GLY A 242 -43.15 0.32 -16.96
CA GLY A 242 -43.14 1.58 -16.21
C GLY A 242 -41.74 2.09 -15.87
N TYR A 243 -40.70 1.60 -16.56
CA TYR A 243 -39.37 2.21 -16.50
C TYR A 243 -39.38 3.59 -17.14
N GLU A 244 -38.79 4.56 -16.44
CA GLU A 244 -38.51 5.90 -16.94
C GLU A 244 -37.01 6.16 -16.82
N MET A 245 -36.41 6.70 -17.88
CA MET A 245 -34.96 6.96 -17.91
C MET A 245 -34.54 8.02 -16.87
N TYR A 246 -35.36 9.04 -16.68
CA TYR A 246 -35.19 10.08 -15.68
C TYR A 246 -36.49 10.17 -14.89
N THR A 247 -36.42 9.91 -13.58
CA THR A 247 -37.60 9.86 -12.72
C THR A 247 -37.25 10.31 -11.31
N ASP A 248 -38.20 10.96 -10.65
CA ASP A 248 -38.12 11.33 -9.24
C ASP A 248 -38.77 10.26 -8.32
N VAL A 249 -39.28 9.18 -8.92
CA VAL A 249 -39.89 8.07 -8.19
C VAL A 249 -38.81 7.24 -7.48
N ASN A 250 -39.10 6.78 -6.25
CA ASN A 250 -38.19 5.94 -5.48
C ASN A 250 -37.82 4.65 -6.22
N LEU A 251 -36.51 4.42 -6.39
CA LEU A 251 -35.95 3.25 -7.07
C LEU A 251 -35.50 2.13 -6.11
N LEU A 252 -35.57 2.37 -4.80
CA LEU A 252 -35.24 1.35 -3.80
C LEU A 252 -36.35 0.28 -3.70
N PRO A 253 -36.02 -0.94 -3.23
CA PRO A 253 -37.03 -1.93 -2.86
C PRO A 253 -38.08 -1.35 -1.89
N GLU A 254 -39.30 -1.88 -1.91
CA GLU A 254 -40.41 -1.35 -1.10
C GLU A 254 -40.09 -1.24 0.39
N GLN A 255 -39.34 -2.20 0.96
CA GLN A 255 -38.94 -2.15 2.37
C GLN A 255 -37.95 -1.01 2.70
N LEU A 256 -37.28 -0.46 1.69
CA LEU A 256 -36.31 0.63 1.81
C LEU A 256 -36.85 1.94 1.21
N LYS A 257 -38.15 2.01 0.91
CA LYS A 257 -38.77 3.19 0.33
C LYS A 257 -38.57 4.42 1.21
N GLY A 258 -38.09 5.51 0.61
CA GLY A 258 -37.80 6.77 1.31
C GLY A 258 -36.49 6.80 2.08
N ARG A 259 -35.69 5.71 2.06
CA ARG A 259 -34.33 5.75 2.61
C ARG A 259 -33.46 6.69 1.78
N LYS A 260 -32.73 7.56 2.47
CA LYS A 260 -31.73 8.45 1.89
C LYS A 260 -30.37 8.16 2.53
N TYR A 261 -29.48 7.53 1.75
CA TYR A 261 -28.14 7.19 2.22
C TYR A 261 -27.17 8.36 2.07
N PHE A 262 -27.14 8.95 0.88
CA PHE A 262 -26.27 10.08 0.55
C PHE A 262 -26.92 11.40 1.00
N GLN A 263 -26.18 12.15 1.80
CA GLN A 263 -26.56 13.47 2.26
C GLN A 263 -25.47 14.44 1.84
N GLU A 264 -25.81 15.37 0.97
CA GLU A 264 -24.92 16.45 0.58
C GLU A 264 -24.60 17.31 1.80
N LYS A 265 -23.31 17.58 2.01
CA LYS A 265 -22.92 18.60 2.98
C LYS A 265 -23.12 19.98 2.36
N PRO A 266 -23.62 20.96 3.14
CA PRO A 266 -23.68 22.34 2.70
C PRO A 266 -22.29 22.92 2.39
#